data_AF-A0A4D7CBM6-F1
#
_entry.id   AF-A0A4D7CBM6-F1
#
_cell.length_a   1.000
_cell.length_b   1.000
_cell.length_c   1.000
_cell.angle_alpha   90.00
_cell.angle_beta   90.00
_cell.angle_gamma   90.00
#
_symmetry.space_group_name_H-M   'P 1'
#
loop_
_entity.id
_entity.type
_entity.pdbx_description
1 polymer ?
#
loop_
_entity_poly.entity_id
_entity_poly.type
_entity_poly.pdbx_seq_one_letter_code
_entity_poly.pdbx_strand_id
1 'polypeptide(L)' 'MRQSVNRGRPWTDDDDADLRGRIAARQTAAVIARGIGRTQDAVRGRASTLGLALPSPTRPWRQWPRRSPANPQ' A
#
# COMPACT_ATOMS: atom_id res chain seq x y z
N MET A 1 7.49 -4.08 -13.59
CA MET A 1 6.09 -3.58 -13.52
C MET A 1 6.11 -2.11 -13.18
N ARG A 2 5.67 -1.28 -14.13
CA ARG A 2 5.69 0.18 -14.06
C ARG A 2 4.39 0.65 -13.40
N GLN A 3 4.49 1.18 -12.19
CA GLN A 3 3.33 1.75 -11.49
C GLN A 3 3.13 3.17 -12.00
N SER A 4 2.27 3.35 -13.00
CA SER A 4 1.87 4.66 -13.49
C SER A 4 1.04 5.34 -12.41
N VAL A 5 1.59 6.43 -11.86
CA VAL A 5 0.96 7.22 -10.79
C VAL A 5 -0.22 7.99 -11.39
N ASN A 6 -1.42 7.40 -11.37
CA ASN A 6 -2.64 8.07 -11.85
C ASN A 6 -3.11 9.09 -10.80
N ARG A 7 -2.48 10.28 -10.80
CA ARG A 7 -2.71 11.38 -9.85
C ARG A 7 -3.88 12.32 -10.21
N GLY A 8 -4.69 11.99 -11.21
CA GLY A 8 -5.63 12.96 -11.80
C GLY A 8 -7.03 13.00 -11.19
N ARG A 9 -7.56 11.89 -10.65
CA ARG A 9 -8.97 11.82 -10.23
C ARG A 9 -9.11 11.98 -8.71
N PRO A 10 -9.92 12.95 -8.22
CA PRO A 10 -10.16 13.13 -6.79
C PRO A 10 -10.84 11.90 -6.19
N TRP A 11 -10.61 11.67 -4.89
CA TRP A 11 -11.34 10.66 -4.11
C TRP A 11 -12.72 11.21 -3.79
N THR A 12 -13.77 10.48 -4.19
CA THR A 12 -15.14 10.83 -3.82
C THR A 12 -15.53 10.15 -2.50
N ASP A 13 -16.57 10.66 -1.84
CA ASP A 13 -17.08 10.06 -0.60
C ASP A 13 -17.47 8.58 -0.80
N ASP A 14 -18.04 8.25 -1.97
CA ASP A 14 -18.35 6.87 -2.38
C ASP A 14 -17.10 5.98 -2.47
N ASP A 15 -15.98 6.50 -2.99
CA ASP A 15 -14.70 5.77 -3.05
C ASP A 15 -14.17 5.51 -1.63
N ASP A 16 -14.34 6.47 -0.71
CA ASP A 16 -13.91 6.32 0.69
C ASP A 16 -14.82 5.36 1.47
N ALA A 17 -16.11 5.32 1.18
CA ALA A 17 -17.06 4.37 1.76
C ALA A 17 -16.76 2.94 1.31
N ASP A 18 -16.53 2.73 0.01
CA ASP A 18 -16.15 1.43 -0.55
C ASP A 18 -14.78 0.97 -0.02
N LEU A 19 -13.81 1.89 0.06
CA LEU A 19 -12.50 1.64 0.69
C LEU A 19 -12.64 1.19 2.15
N ARG A 20 -13.43 1.90 2.97
CA ARG A 20 -13.67 1.54 4.38
C ARG A 20 -14.33 0.18 4.52
N GLY A 21 -15.37 -0.10 3.74
CA GLY A 21 -16.09 -1.38 3.79
C GLY A 21 -15.17 -2.56 3.46
N ARG A 22 -14.33 -2.42 2.43
CA ARG A 22 -13.38 -3.48 2.06
C ARG A 22 -12.23 -3.66 3.04
N ILE A 23 -11.74 -2.57 3.64
CA ILE A 23 -10.74 -2.64 4.71
C ILE A 23 -11.32 -3.36 5.94
N ALA A 24 -12.58 -3.05 6.31
CA ALA A 24 -13.28 -3.73 7.39
C ALA A 24 -13.44 -5.25 7.11
N ALA A 25 -13.67 -5.62 5.84
CA ALA A 25 -13.66 -7.00 5.37
C ALA A 25 -12.25 -7.64 5.26
N ARG A 26 -11.20 -6.97 5.76
CA ARG A 26 -9.78 -7.39 5.70
C ARG A 26 -9.30 -7.73 4.28
N GLN A 27 -9.86 -7.08 3.26
CA GLN A 27 -9.39 -7.26 1.88
C GLN A 27 -8.01 -6.65 1.69
N THR A 28 -7.23 -7.23 0.78
CA THR A 28 -5.90 -6.71 0.46
C THR A 28 -6.01 -5.47 -0.42
N ALA A 29 -5.02 -4.57 -0.32
CA ALA A 29 -4.95 -3.36 -1.15
C ALA A 29 -5.03 -3.67 -2.65
N ALA A 30 -4.58 -4.86 -3.09
CA ALA A 30 -4.68 -5.31 -4.48
C ALA A 30 -6.12 -5.58 -4.94
N VAL A 31 -6.92 -6.20 -4.08
CA VAL A 31 -8.35 -6.48 -4.36
C VAL A 31 -9.14 -5.18 -4.39
N ILE A 32 -8.89 -4.31 -3.41
CA ILE A 32 -9.51 -2.98 -3.31
C ILE A 32 -9.16 -2.13 -4.54
N ALA A 33 -7.87 -2.07 -4.90
CA ALA A 33 -7.38 -1.37 -6.08
C ALA A 33 -8.07 -1.84 -7.37
N ARG A 34 -8.28 -3.16 -7.53
CA ARG A 34 -9.02 -3.72 -8.67
C ARG A 34 -10.50 -3.34 -8.66
N GLY A 35 -11.14 -3.32 -7.49
CA GLY A 35 -12.54 -2.92 -7.35
C GLY A 35 -12.80 -1.46 -7.69
N ILE A 36 -11.94 -0.56 -7.22
CA ILE A 36 -12.06 0.90 -7.40
C ILE A 36 -11.40 1.37 -8.72
N GLY A 37 -10.69 0.49 -9.43
CA GLY A 37 -9.97 0.84 -10.66
C GLY A 37 -8.77 1.76 -10.42
N ARG A 38 -8.14 1.67 -9.24
CA ARG A 38 -6.98 2.48 -8.84
C ARG A 38 -5.74 1.61 -8.62
N THR A 39 -4.61 2.24 -8.33
CA THR A 39 -3.38 1.53 -7.98
C THR A 39 -3.32 1.22 -6.49
N GLN A 40 -2.56 0.18 -6.11
CA GLN A 40 -2.35 -0.18 -4.71
C GLN A 40 -1.68 0.96 -3.92
N ASP A 41 -0.76 1.69 -4.56
CA ASP A 41 -0.12 2.87 -3.96
C ASP A 41 -1.11 3.99 -3.65
N ALA A 42 -2.07 4.25 -4.55
CA ALA A 42 -3.11 5.25 -4.30
C ALA A 42 -4.01 4.85 -3.12
N VAL A 43 -4.41 3.57 -3.07
CA VAL A 43 -5.21 2.99 -1.99
C VAL A 43 -4.45 3.08 -0.64
N ARG A 44 -3.15 2.78 -0.63
CA ARG A 44 -2.30 2.93 0.56
C ARG A 44 -2.16 4.38 1.00
N GLY A 45 -1.88 5.29 0.07
CA GLY A 45 -1.78 6.71 0.36
C GLY A 45 -3.08 7.24 0.98
N ARG A 46 -4.24 6.87 0.41
CA ARG A 46 -5.53 7.28 0.95
C ARG A 46 -5.82 6.68 2.31
N ALA A 47 -5.58 5.38 2.50
CA ALA A 47 -5.76 4.73 3.78
C ALA A 47 -4.89 5.37 4.87
N SER A 48 -3.63 5.71 4.57
CA SER A 48 -2.77 6.47 5.50
C SER A 48 -3.35 7.84 5.84
N THR A 49 -3.89 8.58 4.86
CA THR A 49 -4.57 9.86 5.12
C THR A 49 -5.81 9.71 5.98
N LEU A 50 -6.54 8.60 5.85
CA LEU A 50 -7.74 8.28 6.64
C LEU A 50 -7.42 7.61 7.99
N GLY A 51 -6.14 7.33 8.29
CA GLY A 51 -5.74 6.61 9.50
C GLY A 51 -6.10 5.12 9.51
N LEU A 52 -6.35 4.53 8.34
CA LEU A 52 -6.74 3.13 8.19
C LEU A 52 -5.52 2.23 7.96
N ALA A 53 -5.38 1.18 8.77
CA ALA A 53 -4.31 0.20 8.63
C ALA A 53 -4.65 -0.82 7.54
N LEU A 54 -4.07 -0.68 6.36
CA LEU A 54 -4.11 -1.74 5.35
C LEU A 54 -3.13 -2.87 5.73
N PRO A 55 -3.51 -4.15 5.51
CA PRO A 55 -2.55 -5.23 5.54
C PRO A 55 -1.51 -4.97 4.45
N SER A 56 -0.35 -4.47 4.86
CA SER A 56 0.77 -4.32 3.95
C SER A 56 1.29 -5.73 3.66
N PRO A 57 1.43 -6.13 2.38
CA PRO A 57 2.28 -7.25 2.05
C PRO A 57 3.68 -6.77 2.43
N THR A 58 4.10 -7.16 3.63
CA THR A 58 5.38 -6.87 4.23
C THR A 58 6.43 -7.13 3.16
N ARG A 59 6.95 -6.06 2.57
CA ARG A 59 8.23 -6.13 1.88
C ARG A 59 9.22 -5.92 3.00
N PRO A 60 9.86 -6.99 3.54
CA PRO A 60 10.97 -6.79 4.43
C PRO A 60 11.97 -5.94 3.66
N TRP A 61 12.27 -4.77 4.21
CA TRP A 61 13.28 -3.90 3.62
C TRP A 61 14.56 -4.72 3.49
N ARG A 62 15.14 -4.60 2.30
CA ARG A 62 16.39 -5.21 1.85
C ARG A 62 17.40 -5.20 3.01
N GLN A 63 17.63 -6.36 3.63
CA GLN A 63 18.74 -6.51 4.57
C GLN A 63 20.01 -6.36 3.75
N TRP A 64 20.58 -5.15 3.77
CA TRP A 64 21.95 -4.95 3.30
C TRP A 64 22.86 -5.67 4.29
N PRO A 65 23.65 -6.69 3.88
CA PRO A 65 24.65 -7.22 4.78
C PRO A 65 25.66 -6.10 5.01
N ARG A 66 25.63 -5.52 6.21
CA ARG A 66 26.63 -4.56 6.65
C ARG A 66 27.94 -5.34 6.70
N ARG A 67 28.73 -5.18 5.63
CA ARG A 67 30.08 -5.69 5.40
C ARG A 67 30.78 -5.98 6.74
N SER A 68 30.95 -7.24 7.11
CA SER A 68 31.76 -7.65 8.25
C SER A 68 33.21 -7.24 7.98
N PRO A 69 33.88 -6.47 8.85
CA PRO A 69 35.33 -6.53 8.87
C PRO A 69 35.66 -7.83 9.60
N ALA A 70 36.19 -8.81 8.86
CA ALA A 70 36.96 -9.88 9.46
C ALA A 70 38.11 -9.22 10.24
N ASN A 71 38.16 -9.41 11.55
CA ASN A 71 39.35 -9.11 12.33
C ASN A 71 39.97 -10.46 12.74
N PRO A 72 41.17 -10.81 12.24
CA PRO A 72 41.90 -11.96 12.74
C PRO A 72 42.51 -11.66 14.10
N GLN A 73 42.65 -12.71 14.90
CA GLN A 73 43.17 -12.72 16.27
C GLN A 73 44.67 -12.47 16.32
#